data_AF-A0A2K8U3C0-F1
#
_entry.id   AF-A0A2K8U3C0-F1
#
_cell.length_a   1.000
_cell.length_b   1.000
_cell.length_c   1.000
_cell.angle_alpha   90.00
_cell.angle_beta   90.00
_cell.angle_gamma   90.00
#
_symmetry.space_group_name_H-M   'P 1'
#
loop_
_entity.id
_entity.type
_entity.pdbx_description
1 polymer ?
#
loop_
_entity_poly.entity_id
_entity_poly.type
_entity_poly.pdbx_seq_one_letter_code
_entity_poly.pdbx_strand_id
1 'polypeptide(L)'
;MIPDDSWQELALGTFLTLQRGFDLPQRLRKPGNIPIITSSGIGGTHSEPMVTVPGVITGRYGTIGDVSFVNEDFWPLNTTLYVRDFHGNDPVYASYLLKTIDFNSHSGKSGVPGVNRNDLHQLLVRRPPLNEQRLLPPRSRTWMPCSPSSMRSSPRSATSNRPPCSNSLPAGPACRGLAKHGRQSGWVTC
;
A
#
# COMPACT_ATOMS: atom_id res chain seq x y z
N MET A 1 -10.56 20.54 22.12
CA MET A 1 -9.49 19.55 22.35
C MET A 1 -10.16 18.30 22.87
N ILE A 2 -10.27 17.25 22.05
CA ILE A 2 -10.72 15.93 22.53
C ILE A 2 -9.45 15.23 23.04
N PRO A 3 -9.42 14.67 24.26
CA PRO A 3 -8.20 14.06 24.79
C PRO A 3 -7.85 12.81 23.98
N ASP A 4 -6.62 12.76 23.47
CA ASP A 4 -6.03 11.69 22.65
C ASP A 4 -5.72 10.40 23.47
N ASP A 5 -6.05 10.40 24.77
CA ASP A 5 -5.61 9.37 25.74
C ASP A 5 -6.30 8.00 25.61
N SER A 6 -7.29 7.87 24.73
CA SER A 6 -8.04 6.60 24.52
C SER A 6 -7.57 5.80 23.31
N TRP A 7 -6.68 6.36 22.48
CA TRP A 7 -6.25 5.73 21.23
C TRP A 7 -5.18 4.69 21.49
N GLN A 8 -5.38 3.50 20.94
CA GLN A 8 -4.47 2.36 21.13
C GLN A 8 -3.58 2.19 19.91
N GLU A 9 -2.30 1.90 20.13
CA GLU A 9 -1.39 1.51 19.05
C GLU A 9 -1.31 -0.01 18.98
N LEU A 10 -1.57 -0.58 17.81
CA LEU A 10 -1.58 -2.03 17.59
C LEU A 10 -1.24 -2.39 16.15
N ALA A 11 -0.87 -3.64 15.93
CA ALA A 11 -0.53 -4.14 14.60
C ALA A 11 -1.77 -4.19 13.68
N LEU A 12 -1.62 -3.84 12.41
CA LEU A 12 -2.70 -3.80 11.43
C LEU A 12 -3.42 -5.15 11.34
N GLY A 13 -2.72 -6.27 11.47
CA GLY A 13 -3.33 -7.61 11.49
C GLY A 13 -4.30 -7.85 12.64
N THR A 14 -4.15 -7.12 13.75
CA THR A 14 -5.08 -7.12 14.89
C THR A 14 -6.21 -6.09 14.69
N PHE A 15 -5.99 -5.07 13.86
CA PHE A 15 -7.04 -4.12 13.46
C PHE A 15 -7.97 -4.72 12.40
N LEU A 16 -7.41 -5.39 11.38
CA LEU A 16 -8.14 -6.06 10.31
C LEU A 16 -7.33 -7.22 9.73
N THR A 17 -8.01 -8.20 9.15
CA THR A 17 -7.37 -9.34 8.46
C THR A 17 -7.50 -9.18 6.96
N LEU A 18 -6.40 -8.88 6.27
CA LEU A 18 -6.34 -8.95 4.80
C LEU A 18 -6.20 -10.41 4.33
N GLN A 19 -6.95 -10.76 3.28
CA GLN A 19 -6.87 -12.05 2.60
C GLN A 19 -6.79 -11.87 1.08
N ARG A 20 -6.11 -12.79 0.41
CA ARG A 20 -6.13 -12.89 -1.05
C ARG A 20 -7.52 -13.27 -1.54
N GLY A 21 -7.98 -12.64 -2.61
CA GLY A 21 -9.17 -13.07 -3.34
C GLY A 21 -9.03 -14.46 -3.98
N PHE A 22 -10.07 -14.85 -4.71
CA PHE A 22 -10.27 -16.21 -5.21
C PHE A 22 -10.08 -16.29 -6.72
N ASP A 23 -9.62 -17.43 -7.20
CA ASP A 23 -9.52 -17.69 -8.63
C ASP A 23 -10.91 -17.96 -9.20
N LEU A 24 -11.30 -17.17 -10.21
CA LEU A 24 -12.53 -17.40 -10.99
C LEU A 24 -12.25 -17.21 -12.50
N PRO A 25 -11.67 -18.24 -13.15
CA PRO A 25 -11.45 -18.25 -14.58
C PRO A 25 -12.74 -18.00 -15.37
N GLN A 26 -12.64 -17.36 -16.54
CA GLN A 26 -13.81 -17.00 -17.36
C GLN A 26 -14.75 -18.18 -17.63
N ARG A 27 -14.21 -19.39 -17.90
CA ARG A 27 -15.00 -20.61 -18.14
C ARG A 27 -15.90 -21.05 -16.98
N LEU A 28 -15.63 -20.59 -15.75
CA LEU A 28 -16.43 -20.91 -14.56
C LEU A 28 -17.44 -19.80 -14.24
N ARG A 29 -17.36 -18.65 -14.93
CA ARG A 29 -18.26 -17.52 -14.70
C ARG A 29 -19.62 -17.83 -15.33
N LYS A 30 -20.62 -17.97 -14.47
CA LYS A 30 -22.02 -18.04 -14.85
C LYS A 30 -22.64 -16.64 -14.87
N PRO A 31 -23.57 -16.34 -15.79
CA PRO A 31 -24.31 -15.08 -15.81
C PRO A 31 -25.02 -14.81 -14.49
N GLY A 32 -24.96 -13.56 -14.02
CA GLY A 32 -25.60 -13.11 -12.80
C GLY A 32 -25.31 -11.65 -12.52
N ASN A 33 -25.67 -11.20 -11.30
CA ASN A 33 -25.63 -9.80 -10.91
C ASN A 33 -24.55 -9.50 -9.86
N ILE A 34 -23.81 -10.50 -9.41
CA ILE A 34 -22.77 -10.31 -8.39
C ILE A 34 -21.52 -9.73 -9.05
N PRO A 35 -21.02 -8.56 -8.64
CA PRO A 35 -19.82 -7.98 -9.22
C PRO A 35 -18.58 -8.83 -8.92
N ILE A 36 -17.77 -9.05 -9.95
CA ILE A 36 -16.43 -9.61 -9.83
C ILE A 36 -15.45 -8.44 -9.70
N ILE A 37 -14.82 -8.32 -8.53
CA ILE A 37 -13.89 -7.22 -8.24
C ILE A 37 -12.47 -7.65 -8.58
N THR A 38 -11.81 -6.82 -9.38
CA THR A 38 -10.42 -6.96 -9.79
C THR A 38 -9.59 -5.83 -9.20
N SER A 39 -8.27 -5.88 -9.40
CA SER A 39 -7.34 -4.83 -8.97
C SER A 39 -7.55 -3.49 -9.69
N SER A 40 -8.36 -3.46 -10.75
CA SER A 40 -8.66 -2.28 -11.56
C SER A 40 -10.16 -1.93 -11.52
N GLY A 41 -10.90 -2.44 -10.53
CA GLY A 41 -12.34 -2.27 -10.41
C GLY A 41 -13.13 -3.47 -10.91
N ILE A 42 -14.38 -3.26 -11.33
CA ILE A 42 -15.30 -4.34 -11.72
C ILE A 42 -14.88 -4.95 -13.06
N GLY A 43 -14.62 -6.26 -13.08
CA GLY A 43 -14.17 -7.01 -14.26
C GLY A 43 -15.24 -7.91 -14.90
N GLY A 44 -16.49 -7.77 -14.47
CA GLY A 44 -17.64 -8.56 -14.92
C GLY A 44 -18.55 -8.94 -13.77
N THR A 45 -19.46 -9.89 -14.01
CA THR A 45 -20.39 -10.39 -13.00
C THR A 45 -20.40 -11.91 -12.91
N HIS A 46 -20.90 -12.42 -11.79
CA HIS A 46 -21.11 -13.83 -11.51
C HIS A 46 -22.50 -14.08 -10.89
N SER A 47 -22.93 -15.34 -10.85
CA SER A 47 -24.18 -15.75 -10.23
C SER A 47 -24.11 -15.83 -8.71
N GLU A 48 -22.93 -16.09 -8.15
CA GLU A 48 -22.74 -16.38 -6.73
C GLU A 48 -21.69 -15.44 -6.13
N PRO A 49 -21.91 -14.92 -4.91
CA PRO A 49 -20.89 -14.17 -4.18
C PRO A 49 -19.96 -15.10 -3.41
N MET A 50 -18.75 -14.60 -3.17
CA MET A 50 -17.77 -15.26 -2.30
C MET A 50 -17.57 -14.51 -0.99
N VAL A 51 -17.85 -13.22 -0.98
CA VAL A 51 -17.76 -12.34 0.19
C VAL A 51 -19.02 -11.50 0.28
N THR A 52 -19.60 -11.43 1.47
CA THR A 52 -20.76 -10.58 1.75
C THR A 52 -20.32 -9.17 2.13
N VAL A 53 -21.19 -8.18 1.89
CA VAL A 53 -21.01 -6.81 2.37
C VAL A 53 -20.77 -6.75 3.89
N PRO A 54 -19.98 -5.81 4.44
CA PRO A 54 -19.21 -4.75 3.79
C PRO A 54 -17.84 -5.21 3.26
N GLY A 55 -17.51 -4.79 2.04
CA GLY A 55 -16.24 -5.11 1.39
C GLY A 55 -15.26 -3.94 1.40
N VAL A 56 -14.05 -4.17 1.90
CA VAL A 56 -12.90 -3.27 1.68
C VAL A 56 -11.85 -4.03 0.90
N ILE A 57 -11.45 -3.48 -0.25
CA ILE A 57 -10.63 -4.18 -1.24
C ILE A 57 -9.49 -3.27 -1.69
N THR A 58 -8.31 -3.83 -1.91
CA THR A 58 -7.15 -3.15 -2.48
C THR A 58 -6.47 -4.03 -3.53
N GLY A 59 -5.77 -3.43 -4.48
CA GLY A 59 -4.97 -4.16 -5.46
C GLY A 59 -3.86 -4.99 -4.82
N ARG A 60 -3.52 -6.15 -5.39
CA ARG A 60 -2.41 -6.99 -4.94
C ARG A 60 -1.10 -6.71 -5.67
N TYR A 61 -1.18 -6.24 -6.93
CA TYR A 61 -0.04 -5.97 -7.82
C TYR A 61 -0.34 -4.77 -8.72
N GLY A 62 0.60 -3.84 -8.87
CA GLY A 62 0.50 -2.69 -9.78
C GLY A 62 -0.48 -1.56 -9.36
N THR A 63 -1.59 -1.89 -8.71
CA THR A 63 -2.59 -0.92 -8.18
C THR A 63 -2.71 -0.98 -6.66
N ILE A 64 -1.62 -1.38 -6.00
CA ILE A 64 -1.61 -1.51 -4.54
C ILE A 64 -1.76 -0.13 -3.91
N GLY A 65 -2.71 0.01 -2.99
CA GLY A 65 -3.08 1.29 -2.36
C GLY A 65 -4.30 1.96 -2.96
N ASP A 66 -4.79 1.49 -4.12
CA ASP A 66 -6.13 1.85 -4.59
C ASP A 66 -7.18 1.05 -3.79
N VAL A 67 -7.70 1.68 -2.75
CA VAL A 67 -8.68 1.05 -1.83
C VAL A 67 -10.10 1.39 -2.27
N SER A 68 -10.84 0.36 -2.63
CA SER A 68 -12.26 0.40 -3.00
C SER A 68 -13.14 -0.11 -1.86
N PHE A 69 -14.27 0.56 -1.66
CA PHE A 69 -15.31 0.14 -0.73
C PHE A 69 -16.50 -0.41 -1.51
N VAL A 70 -17.03 -1.56 -1.11
CA VAL A 70 -18.10 -2.28 -1.79
C VAL A 70 -19.26 -2.49 -0.82
N ASN A 71 -20.43 -2.01 -1.24
CA ASN A 71 -21.69 -2.01 -0.46
C ASN A 71 -22.68 -3.10 -0.89
N GLU A 72 -22.20 -4.08 -1.64
CA GLU A 72 -22.98 -5.21 -2.13
C GLU A 72 -22.15 -6.49 -2.01
N ASP A 73 -22.79 -7.65 -2.05
CA ASP A 73 -22.08 -8.93 -2.06
C ASP A 73 -21.27 -9.07 -3.34
N PHE A 74 -20.07 -9.63 -3.26
CA PHE A 74 -19.11 -9.57 -4.36
C PHE A 74 -18.20 -10.80 -4.42
N TRP A 75 -17.47 -10.91 -5.55
CA TRP A 75 -16.41 -11.89 -5.73
C TRP A 75 -15.05 -11.19 -5.91
N PRO A 76 -14.17 -11.16 -4.89
CA PRO A 76 -12.82 -10.63 -5.06
C PRO A 76 -11.95 -11.62 -5.83
N LEU A 77 -11.32 -11.18 -6.93
CA LEU A 77 -10.35 -12.01 -7.67
C LEU A 77 -9.01 -12.12 -6.95
N ASN A 78 -8.25 -13.16 -7.29
CA ASN A 78 -6.87 -13.39 -6.85
C ASN A 78 -5.88 -12.22 -7.09
N THR A 79 -6.24 -11.26 -7.95
CA THR A 79 -5.53 -10.01 -8.20
C THR A 79 -5.74 -8.97 -7.09
N THR A 80 -6.65 -9.23 -6.14
CA THR A 80 -7.02 -8.31 -5.06
C THR A 80 -6.66 -8.88 -3.69
N LEU A 81 -6.50 -7.98 -2.73
CA LEU A 81 -6.57 -8.25 -1.30
C LEU A 81 -7.87 -7.65 -0.78
N TYR A 82 -8.65 -8.40 -0.02
CA TYR A 82 -9.85 -7.90 0.64
C TYR A 82 -9.72 -8.07 2.15
N VAL A 83 -10.47 -7.25 2.91
CA VAL A 83 -10.59 -7.41 4.35
C VAL A 83 -11.57 -8.53 4.64
N ARG A 84 -11.05 -9.64 5.18
CA ARG A 84 -11.84 -10.81 5.62
C ARG A 84 -12.51 -10.55 6.96
N ASP A 85 -11.82 -9.84 7.85
CA ASP A 85 -12.30 -9.57 9.21
C ASP A 85 -11.89 -8.16 9.63
N PHE A 86 -12.81 -7.41 10.22
CA PHE A 86 -12.59 -6.07 10.74
C PHE A 86 -12.30 -6.06 12.25
N HIS A 87 -12.33 -7.21 12.93
CA HIS A 87 -12.07 -7.33 14.38
C HIS A 87 -12.89 -6.36 15.23
N GLY A 88 -14.15 -6.13 14.83
CA GLY A 88 -15.08 -5.22 15.51
C GLY A 88 -14.85 -3.73 15.24
N ASN A 89 -13.98 -3.37 14.28
CA ASN A 89 -13.79 -2.00 13.83
C ASN A 89 -14.77 -1.62 12.72
N ASP A 90 -14.95 -0.32 12.53
CA ASP A 90 -15.82 0.22 11.50
C ASP A 90 -15.22 0.01 10.10
N PRO A 91 -15.94 -0.64 9.16
CA PRO A 91 -15.44 -0.93 7.80
C PRO A 91 -15.11 0.32 6.99
N VAL A 92 -15.86 1.40 7.19
CA VAL A 92 -15.63 2.67 6.50
C VAL A 92 -14.33 3.27 7.01
N TYR A 93 -14.12 3.33 8.33
CA TYR A 93 -12.84 3.73 8.92
C TYR A 93 -11.68 2.84 8.47
N ALA A 94 -11.86 1.52 8.42
CA ALA A 94 -10.84 0.59 7.92
C ALA A 94 -10.43 0.91 6.47
N SER A 95 -11.38 1.27 5.61
CA SER A 95 -11.09 1.71 4.24
C SER A 95 -10.22 2.97 4.20
N TYR A 96 -10.49 3.94 5.09
CA TYR A 96 -9.69 5.16 5.21
C TYR A 96 -8.31 4.89 5.78
N LEU A 97 -8.20 4.07 6.82
CA LEU A 97 -6.94 3.67 7.41
C LEU A 97 -6.03 3.03 6.35
N LEU A 98 -6.57 2.09 5.55
CA LEU A 98 -5.80 1.47 4.48
C LEU A 98 -5.31 2.50 3.45
N LYS A 99 -6.11 3.50 3.08
CA LYS A 99 -5.68 4.58 2.16
C LYS A 99 -4.51 5.43 2.70
N THR A 100 -4.28 5.42 4.01
CA THR A 100 -3.20 6.19 4.65
C THR A 100 -1.88 5.43 4.70
N ILE A 101 -1.89 4.12 4.44
CA ILE A 101 -0.69 3.28 4.46
C ILE A 101 0.07 3.47 3.15
N ASP A 102 1.37 3.78 3.24
CA ASP A 102 2.25 3.77 2.07
C ASP A 102 2.64 2.35 1.70
N PHE A 103 1.81 1.70 0.88
CA PHE A 103 2.06 0.36 0.37
C PHE A 103 3.34 0.23 -0.46
N ASN A 104 3.81 1.32 -1.09
CA ASN A 104 5.00 1.26 -1.95
C ASN A 104 6.27 0.97 -1.15
N SER A 105 6.36 1.52 0.05
CA SER A 105 7.46 1.27 1.00
C SER A 105 7.55 -0.20 1.48
N HIS A 106 6.46 -0.96 1.30
CA HIS A 106 6.33 -2.38 1.66
C HIS A 106 6.22 -3.31 0.44
N SER A 107 6.48 -2.80 -0.77
CA SER A 107 6.64 -3.64 -1.95
C SER A 107 8.01 -4.34 -1.87
N GLY A 108 8.01 -5.67 -1.83
CA GLY A 108 9.23 -6.43 -1.59
C GLY A 108 10.30 -6.19 -2.65
N LYS A 109 11.58 -6.29 -2.27
CA LYS A 109 12.79 -6.24 -3.12
C LYS A 109 12.91 -7.41 -4.11
N SER A 110 11.83 -7.77 -4.77
CA SER A 110 11.80 -8.72 -5.89
C SER A 110 11.24 -7.96 -7.07
N GLY A 111 11.79 -8.14 -8.27
CA GLY A 111 11.46 -7.36 -9.48
C GLY A 111 10.00 -7.37 -9.95
N VAL A 112 9.06 -7.86 -9.13
CA VAL A 112 7.61 -7.76 -9.31
C VAL A 112 7.04 -6.92 -8.15
N PRO A 113 6.40 -5.76 -8.42
CA PRO A 113 5.81 -4.92 -7.38
C PRO A 113 4.62 -5.66 -6.75
N GLY A 114 4.87 -6.31 -5.62
CA GLY A 114 3.88 -7.03 -4.83
C GLY A 114 4.07 -6.73 -3.36
N VAL A 115 2.98 -6.41 -2.68
CA VAL A 115 3.00 -6.20 -1.24
C VAL A 115 2.81 -7.53 -0.52
N ASN A 116 3.71 -7.79 0.42
CA ASN A 116 3.64 -8.96 1.27
C ASN A 116 2.60 -8.72 2.37
N ARG A 117 1.56 -9.56 2.41
CA ARG A 117 0.52 -9.50 3.45
C ARG A 117 1.10 -9.55 4.86
N ASN A 118 2.13 -10.36 5.07
CA ASN A 118 2.72 -10.53 6.40
C ASN A 118 3.39 -9.22 6.87
N ASP A 119 3.99 -8.47 5.95
CA ASP A 119 4.64 -7.19 6.25
C ASP A 119 3.58 -6.12 6.57
N LEU A 120 2.46 -6.10 5.83
CA LEU A 120 1.33 -5.21 6.14
C LEU A 120 0.74 -5.50 7.52
N HIS A 121 0.56 -6.78 7.87
CA HIS A 121 -0.05 -7.15 9.15
C HIS A 121 0.79 -6.71 10.36
N GLN A 122 2.08 -6.44 10.17
CA GLN A 122 2.99 -5.95 11.21
C GLN A 122 3.01 -4.42 11.35
N LEU A 123 2.39 -3.67 10.44
CA LEU A 123 2.34 -2.21 10.51
C LEU A 123 1.62 -1.75 11.77
N LEU A 124 2.24 -0.86 12.55
CA LEU A 124 1.60 -0.25 13.70
C LEU A 124 0.61 0.81 13.23
N VAL A 125 -0.62 0.70 13.72
CA VAL A 125 -1.72 1.62 13.43
C VAL A 125 -2.37 2.08 14.72
N ARG A 126 -2.92 3.29 14.67
CA ARG A 126 -3.65 3.91 15.76
C ARG A 126 -5.13 3.55 15.63
N ARG A 127 -5.68 2.93 16.67
CA ARG A 127 -7.08 2.53 16.79
C ARG A 127 -7.80 3.49 17.73
N PRO A 128 -8.69 4.34 17.22
CA PRO A 128 -9.61 5.09 18.06
C PRO A 128 -10.71 4.18 18.62
N PRO A 129 -11.37 4.61 19.71
CA PRO A 129 -12.64 4.04 20.15
C PRO A 129 -13.68 3.96 19.03
N LEU A 130 -14.57 2.96 19.07
CA LEU A 130 -15.54 2.69 17.99
C LEU A 130 -16.48 3.87 17.71
N ASN A 131 -16.88 4.61 18.74
CA ASN A 131 -17.67 5.82 18.61
C ASN A 131 -16.92 6.90 17.81
N GLU A 132 -15.62 7.05 18.03
CA GLU A 132 -14.78 8.00 17.28
C GLU A 132 -14.53 7.54 15.85
N GLN A 133 -14.35 6.24 15.59
CA GLN A 133 -14.20 5.71 14.22
C GLN A 133 -15.34 6.16 13.29
N ARG A 134 -16.58 6.21 13.80
CA ARG A 134 -17.78 6.65 13.06
C ARG A 134 -17.87 8.16 12.87
N LEU A 135 -17.17 8.95 13.69
CA LEU A 135 -17.13 10.41 13.64
C LEU A 135 -15.98 10.95 12.79
N LEU A 136 -14.95 10.14 12.53
CA LEU A 136 -13.75 10.53 11.79
C LEU A 136 -13.81 10.52 10.25
N PRO A 137 -14.83 10.00 9.52
CA PRO A 137 -14.84 10.15 8.07
C PRO A 137 -15.13 11.61 7.65
N PRO A 138 -14.58 12.07 6.52
CA PRO A 138 -13.41 12.95 6.42
C PRO A 138 -13.67 14.43 6.74
N ARG A 139 -12.84 15.00 7.63
CA ARG A 139 -12.36 16.41 7.54
C ARG A 139 -11.11 16.75 8.36
N SER A 140 -10.61 15.90 9.25
CA SER A 140 -9.52 16.29 10.16
C SER A 140 -8.13 16.05 9.56
N ARG A 141 -7.45 17.17 9.23
CA ARG A 141 -6.06 17.32 8.78
C ARG A 141 -4.96 16.71 9.68
N THR A 142 -5.30 16.00 10.76
CA THR A 142 -4.36 15.61 11.82
C THR A 142 -3.84 14.17 11.68
N TRP A 143 -4.40 13.38 10.77
CA TRP A 143 -4.02 11.96 10.64
C TRP A 143 -2.78 11.79 9.77
N MET A 144 -1.61 11.68 10.40
CA MET A 144 -0.45 11.05 9.79
C MET A 144 -0.20 9.71 10.48
N PRO A 145 0.00 8.60 9.74
CA PRO A 145 0.48 7.38 10.35
C PRO A 145 1.81 7.67 11.05
N CYS A 146 1.98 7.16 12.28
CA CYS A 146 3.24 7.25 13.00
C CYS A 146 4.34 6.59 12.14
N SER A 147 5.20 7.41 11.52
CA SER A 147 6.38 6.93 10.81
C SER A 147 7.33 6.26 11.82
N PRO A 148 7.89 5.07 11.56
CA PRO A 148 8.87 4.42 12.45
C PRO A 148 10.24 5.13 12.53
N SER A 149 10.35 6.36 12.03
CA SER A 149 11.60 7.05 11.75
C SER A 149 12.03 8.02 12.88
N SER A 150 11.85 7.66 14.15
CA SER A 150 12.53 8.40 15.22
C SER A 150 12.74 7.59 16.51
N MET A 151 13.23 6.36 16.38
CA MET A 151 14.03 5.77 17.46
C MET A 151 15.50 5.76 17.03
N ARG A 152 16.10 6.94 16.98
CA ARG A 152 17.55 7.08 17.16
C ARG A 152 17.77 8.06 18.29
N SER A 153 17.98 7.50 19.47
CA SER A 153 18.52 8.18 20.62
C SER A 153 19.88 8.78 20.28
N SER A 154 20.00 10.10 20.40
CA SER A 154 21.21 10.73 20.94
C SER A 154 20.89 11.03 22.41
N PRO A 155 21.85 10.88 23.36
CA PRO A 155 22.98 11.79 23.40
C PRO A 155 24.31 11.21 23.96
N ARG A 156 25.45 11.79 23.55
CA ARG A 156 26.43 12.46 24.43
C ARG A 156 27.73 12.81 23.67
N SER A 157 27.96 14.10 23.61
CA SER A 157 29.18 14.86 23.86
C SER A 157 30.56 14.21 23.67
N ALA A 158 31.31 14.81 22.74
CA ALA A 158 32.71 15.27 22.84
C ALA A 158 33.77 14.36 23.49
N THR A 159 34.76 13.96 22.69
CA THR A 159 36.20 14.20 22.99
C THR A 159 37.09 13.91 21.77
N SER A 160 37.69 14.99 21.24
CA SER A 160 39.11 15.14 20.91
C SER A 160 39.89 14.06 20.13
N ASN A 161 40.58 14.56 19.09
CA ASN A 161 41.86 14.13 18.49
C ASN A 161 41.84 13.14 17.31
N ARG A 162 42.03 13.68 16.09
CA ARG A 162 43.14 13.33 15.18
C ARG A 162 43.31 14.35 14.02
N PRO A 163 44.53 14.47 13.44
CA PRO A 163 45.05 15.67 12.78
C PRO A 163 44.76 15.73 11.25
N PRO A 164 45.09 16.85 10.56
CA PRO A 164 44.66 17.10 9.19
C PRO A 164 45.63 16.51 8.17
N CYS A 165 45.09 15.92 7.09
CA CYS A 165 45.87 15.63 5.89
C CYS A 165 45.43 16.55 4.75
N SER A 166 46.44 17.20 4.20
CA SER A 166 46.51 18.28 3.23
C SER A 166 46.18 17.89 1.78
N ASN A 167 45.76 18.91 1.01
CA ASN A 167 45.99 19.16 -0.43
C ASN A 167 45.59 18.04 -1.42
N SER A 168 44.83 18.28 -2.49
CA SER A 168 45.17 19.19 -3.60
C SER A 168 43.99 19.25 -4.59
N LEU A 169 43.65 20.45 -5.08
CA LEU A 169 43.00 20.70 -6.39
C LEU A 169 44.13 20.84 -7.45
N PRO A 170 43.89 20.59 -8.76
CA PRO A 170 43.21 21.52 -9.68
C PRO A 170 42.22 20.81 -10.66
N ALA A 171 41.07 21.39 -11.03
CA ALA A 171 40.82 22.40 -12.07
C ALA A 171 41.24 22.01 -13.51
N GLY A 172 40.26 21.85 -14.41
CA GLY A 172 40.45 21.87 -15.88
C GLY A 172 39.30 21.29 -16.72
N PRO A 173 39.03 21.77 -17.96
CA PRO A 173 37.66 22.08 -18.39
C PRO A 173 37.16 21.47 -19.73
N ALA A 174 35.88 21.75 -20.01
CA ALA A 174 35.24 22.10 -21.30
C ALA A 174 34.98 21.07 -22.42
N CYS A 175 33.67 20.94 -22.72
CA CYS A 175 32.97 20.97 -24.02
C CYS A 175 33.75 20.86 -25.35
N ARG A 176 33.31 19.93 -26.19
CA ARG A 176 33.02 19.94 -27.67
C ARG A 176 32.78 18.47 -28.04
N GLY A 177 31.86 18.02 -28.88
CA GLY A 177 31.20 18.59 -30.05
C GLY A 177 31.34 17.58 -31.20
N LEU A 178 30.32 17.52 -32.07
CA LEU A 178 30.26 16.91 -33.41
C LEU A 178 29.52 15.58 -33.64
N ALA A 179 28.59 15.72 -34.59
CA ALA A 179 27.78 14.76 -35.31
C ALA A 179 28.56 13.86 -36.28
N LYS A 180 27.93 12.74 -36.72
CA LYS A 180 27.49 12.51 -38.12
C LYS A 180 27.05 11.04 -38.36
N HIS A 181 25.92 10.90 -39.06
CA HIS A 181 25.53 9.94 -40.11
C HIS A 181 25.72 8.40 -40.02
N GLY A 182 24.69 7.69 -40.52
CA GLY A 182 24.74 6.33 -41.09
C GLY A 182 23.61 5.44 -40.53
N ARG A 183 22.40 5.36 -41.12
CA ARG A 183 21.96 4.56 -42.30
C ARG A 183 22.24 3.05 -42.19
N GLN A 184 21.21 2.27 -42.54
CA GLN A 184 21.12 0.81 -42.82
C GLN A 184 20.71 -0.06 -41.60
N SER A 185 19.46 -0.55 -41.53
CA SER A 185 18.83 -1.67 -42.27
C SER A 185 19.35 -3.04 -41.87
N GLY A 186 18.48 -3.89 -41.31
CA GLY A 186 18.76 -5.30 -41.07
C GLY A 186 17.69 -5.98 -40.23
N TRP A 187 16.69 -6.55 -40.91
CA TRP A 187 15.78 -7.53 -40.32
C TRP A 187 16.54 -8.84 -40.11
N VAL A 188 16.35 -9.50 -38.96
CA VAL A 188 16.63 -10.93 -38.81
C VAL A 188 15.45 -11.56 -38.08
N THR A 189 14.65 -12.30 -38.85
CA THR A 189 13.82 -13.42 -38.41
C THR A 189 14.38 -14.66 -39.07
N CYS A 190 14.78 -15.62 -38.24
CA CYS A 190 14.62 -17.08 -38.33
C CYS A 190 15.48 -17.70 -37.23
#